data_AF-A0A4Q3FVJ6-F1
#
_entry.id   AF-A0A4Q3FVJ6-F1
#
_cell.length_a   1.000
_cell.length_b   1.000
_cell.length_c   1.000
_cell.angle_alpha   90.00
_cell.angle_beta   90.00
_cell.angle_gamma   90.00
#
_symmetry.space_group_name_H-M   'P 1'
#
loop_
_entity.id
_entity.type
_entity.pdbx_description
1 polymer ?
#
loop_
_entity_poly.entity_id
_entity_poly.type
_entity_poly.pdbx_seq_one_letter_code
_entity_poly.pdbx_strand_id
1 'polypeptide(L)' 'MENYKIYCKLKAELVTKNVQLLELRANAANIEDIISLEVDIEEDLNALNMIFNHLISQNSLQKSA' A
#
# COMPACT_ATOMS: atom_id res chain seq x y z
N MET A 1 9.01 -1.02 16.72
CA MET A 1 7.56 -0.89 16.47
C MET A 1 7.19 0.19 15.46
N GLU A 2 8.09 1.10 15.08
CA GLU A 2 7.83 2.18 14.10
C GLU A 2 7.42 1.65 12.71
N ASN A 3 8.16 0.67 12.18
CA ASN A 3 7.85 0.01 10.90
C ASN A 3 6.43 -0.60 10.85
N TYR A 4 5.93 -1.14 11.97
CA TYR A 4 4.57 -1.67 12.05
C TYR A 4 3.51 -0.55 11.98
N LYS A 5 3.77 0.61 12.62
CA LYS A 5 2.88 1.77 12.52
C LYS A 5 2.82 2.31 11.09
N ILE A 6 3.97 2.36 10.41
CA ILE A 6 4.06 2.78 9.00
C ILE A 6 3.28 1.80 8.11
N TYR A 7 3.45 0.48 8.32
CA TYR A 7 2.67 -0.55 7.63
C TYR A 7 1.16 -0.37 7.81
N CYS A 8 0.68 -0.16 9.04
CA CYS A 8 -0.75 0.05 9.29
C CYS A 8 -1.29 1.31 8.60
N LYS A 9 -0.51 2.39 8.57
CA LYS A 9 -0.90 3.64 7.91
C LYS A 9 -1.02 3.47 6.40
N LEU A 10 0.02 2.95 5.75
CA LEU A 10 0.03 2.70 4.31
C LEU A 10 -1.10 1.74 3.89
N LYS A 11 -1.37 0.70 4.70
CA LYS A 11 -2.50 -0.21 4.44
C LYS A 11 -3.84 0.51 4.45
N ALA A 12 -4.06 1.45 5.37
CA ALA A 12 -5.32 2.22 5.43
C ALA A 12 -5.46 3.19 4.26
N GLU A 13 -4.36 3.84 3.86
CA GLU A 13 -4.31 4.73 2.69
C GLU A 13 -4.61 3.96 1.41
N LEU A 14 -4.04 2.77 1.22
CA LEU A 14 -4.34 1.86 0.11
C LEU A 14 -5.80 1.46 0.02
N VAL A 15 -6.45 1.18 1.15
CA VAL A 15 -7.89 0.86 1.17
C VAL A 15 -8.70 2.06 0.67
N THR A 16 -8.34 3.27 1.09
CA THR A 16 -9.01 4.51 0.68
C THR A 16 -8.84 4.75 -0.83
N LYS A 17 -7.61 4.63 -1.35
CA LYS A 17 -7.33 4.78 -2.79
C LYS A 17 -8.06 3.74 -3.64
N ASN A 18 -8.16 2.49 -3.18
CA ASN A 18 -8.94 1.46 -3.89
C ASN A 18 -10.43 1.78 -3.96
N VAL A 19 -11.02 2.33 -2.90
CA VAL A 19 -12.42 2.79 -2.93
C VAL A 19 -12.58 3.93 -3.93
N GLN A 20 -11.67 4.91 -3.93
CA GLN A 20 -11.68 6.01 -4.89
C GLN A 20 -11.55 5.51 -6.34
N LEU A 21 -10.71 4.51 -6.60
CA LEU A 21 -10.56 3.93 -7.93
C LEU A 21 -11.85 3.26 -8.42
N LEU A 22 -12.55 2.55 -7.53
CA LEU A 22 -13.85 1.94 -7.85
C LEU A 22 -14.90 3.01 -8.17
N GLU A 23 -14.92 4.11 -7.40
CA GLU A 23 -15.82 5.24 -7.65
C GLU A 23 -15.51 5.94 -8.97
N LEU A 24 -14.24 6.19 -9.30
CA LEU A 24 -13.83 6.79 -10.57
C LEU A 24 -14.24 5.92 -11.77
N ARG A 25 -14.01 4.59 -11.68
CA ARG A 25 -14.43 3.63 -12.70
C ARG A 25 -15.95 3.58 -12.86
N ALA A 26 -16.71 3.66 -11.76
CA ALA A 26 -18.17 3.64 -11.78
C ALA A 26 -18.77 4.93 -12.38
N ASN A 27 -18.11 6.07 -12.18
CA ASN A 27 -18.58 7.37 -12.64
C ASN A 27 -18.13 7.73 -14.07
N ALA A 28 -17.57 6.77 -14.82
CA ALA A 28 -16.99 7.00 -16.15
C ALA A 28 -16.00 8.17 -16.18
N ALA A 29 -15.18 8.28 -15.13
CA ALA A 29 -14.15 9.31 -15.03
C ALA A 29 -13.12 9.20 -16.17
N ASN A 30 -12.35 10.27 -16.38
CA ASN A 30 -11.30 10.29 -17.38
C ASN A 30 -10.34 9.11 -17.15
N ILE A 31 -10.02 8.39 -18.22
CA ILE A 31 -9.11 7.25 -18.19
C ILE A 31 -7.72 7.63 -17.65
N GLU A 32 -7.28 8.87 -17.87
CA GLU A 32 -6.02 9.39 -17.33
C GLU A 32 -6.03 9.45 -15.80
N ASP A 33 -7.13 9.88 -15.18
CA ASP A 33 -7.27 9.94 -13.72
C ASP A 33 -7.28 8.53 -13.10
N ILE A 34 -7.90 7.58 -13.79
CA ILE A 34 -7.92 6.15 -13.40
C ILE A 34 -6.50 5.58 -13.44
N ILE A 35 -5.78 5.79 -14.55
CA ILE A 35 -4.40 5.30 -14.71
C ILE A 35 -3.47 5.94 -13.67
N SER A 36 -3.60 7.25 -13.44
CA SER A 36 -2.78 7.95 -12.43
C SER A 36 -2.97 7.34 -11.03
N LEU A 37 -4.23 7.08 -10.65
CA LEU A 37 -4.53 6.50 -9.35
C LEU A 37 -4.10 5.02 -9.26
N GLU A 38 -4.14 4.26 -10.35
CA GLU A 38 -3.62 2.89 -10.42
C GLU A 38 -2.11 2.85 -10.18
N VAL A 39 -1.36 3.75 -10.80
CA VAL A 39 0.10 3.88 -10.59
C VAL A 39 0.39 4.20 -9.13
N ASP A 40 -0.32 5.18 -8.54
CA ASP A 40 -0.15 5.54 -7.14
C ASP A 40 -0.43 4.37 -6.17
N ILE A 41 -1.43 3.53 -6.49
CA ILE A 41 -1.75 2.32 -5.71
C ILE A 41 -0.63 1.28 -5.83
N GLU A 42 -0.08 1.08 -7.02
CA GLU A 42 1.00 0.12 -7.25
C GLU A 42 2.29 0.53 -6.52
N GLU A 43 2.63 1.82 -6.52
CA GLU A 43 3.76 2.36 -5.76
C GLU A 43 3.60 2.14 -4.25
N ASP A 44 2.41 2.45 -3.70
CA ASP A 44 2.11 2.23 -2.29
C ASP A 44 2.15 0.74 -1.90
N LEU A 45 1.66 -0.15 -2.78
CA LEU A 45 1.74 -1.60 -2.56
C LEU A 45 3.19 -2.09 -2.52
N ASN A 46 4.03 -1.57 -3.40
CA ASN A 46 5.46 -1.88 -3.40
C ASN A 46 6.14 -1.40 -2.11
N ALA A 47 5.85 -0.17 -1.66
CA ALA A 47 6.35 0.35 -0.39
C ALA A 47 5.91 -0.52 0.80
N LEU A 48 4.63 -0.90 0.83
CA LEU A 48 4.07 -1.77 1.87
C LEU A 48 4.77 -3.14 1.90
N ASN A 49 5.01 -3.73 0.72
CA ASN A 49 5.72 -5.01 0.58
C ASN A 49 7.16 -4.92 1.09
N MET A 50 7.88 -3.84 0.79
CA MET A 50 9.25 -3.63 1.29
C MET A 50 9.28 -3.55 2.82
N ILE A 51 8.34 -2.81 3.42
CA ILE A 51 8.25 -2.68 4.88
C ILE A 51 7.87 -4.01 5.52
N PHE A 52 6.93 -4.74 4.92
CA PHE A 52 6.52 -6.06 5.40
C PHE A 52 7.66 -7.07 5.36
N ASN A 53 8.41 -7.12 4.25
CA ASN A 53 9.59 -7.98 4.12
C ASN A 53 10.66 -7.63 5.16
N HIS A 54 10.86 -6.34 5.42
CA HIS A 54 11.79 -5.89 6.46
C HIS A 54 11.33 -6.32 7.87
N LEU A 55 10.03 -6.21 8.18
CA LEU A 55 9.45 -6.67 9.45
C LEU A 55 9.61 -8.19 9.65
N ILE A 56 9.46 -8.98 8.59
CA ILE A 56 9.70 -10.44 8.63
C ILE A 56 11.18 -10.73 8.93
N SER A 57 12.09 -10.06 8.20
CA SER A 57 13.53 -10.25 8.36
C SER A 57 14.03 -9.90 9.77
N GLN A 58 13.49 -8.84 10.38
CA GLN A 58 13.80 -8.51 11.78
C GLN A 58 13.34 -9.59 12.78
N ASN A 59 12.17 -10.19 12.54
CA ASN A 59 11.63 -11.26 13.38
C ASN A 59 12.42 -12.58 13.26
N SER A 60 12.97 -12.90 12.08
CA SER A 60 13.78 -14.11 11.89
C SER A 60 15.17 -13.98 12.53
N LEU A 61 15.78 -12.79 12.49
CA LEU A 61 17.05 -12.49 13.16
C LEU A 61 16.94 -12.53 14.68
N GLN A 62 15.82 -12.08 15.26
CA GLN A 62 15.58 -12.14 16.72
C GLN A 62 15.33 -13.55 17.26
N LYS A 63 14.92 -14.52 16.42
CA LYS A 63 14.71 -15.92 16.85
C LYS A 63 15.98 -16.77 16.82
N SER A 64 17.07 -16.25 16.27
CA SER A 64 18.35 -16.95 16.10
C SER A 64 19.40 -16.51 17.13
N ALA A 65 19.02 -15.63 18.07
CA ALA A 65 19.83 -15.10 19.17
C ALA A 65 19.21 -15.51 20.52
#